data_AF-A0AAD8H4J5-F1
#
_entry.id   AF-A0AAD8H4J5-F1
#
_cell.length_a   1.000
_cell.length_b   1.000
_cell.length_c   1.000
_cell.angle_alpha   90.00
_cell.angle_beta   90.00
_cell.angle_gamma   90.00
#
_symmetry.space_group_name_H-M   'P 1'
#
loop_
_entity.id
_entity.type
_entity.pdbx_description
1 polymer ?
#
loop_
_entity_poly.entity_id
_entity_poly.type
_entity_poly.pdbx_seq_one_letter_code
_entity_poly.pdbx_strand_id
1 'polypeptide(L)'
;MPKKLLIRAYPSTFSKVIDGLSNALKEWVSKVGFGSLLSFSLRAIPHEIGMNVIWWFDHLNYEMSFGKDRKIKIGEEDVNDILGLPRGKKEVEYKTEKKKMMKKCKNGGKSFQ
;
A
#
# COMPACT_ATOMS: atom_id res chain seq x y z
N MET A 1 -1.77 -16.22 -19.98
CA MET A 1 -1.24 -15.25 -19.00
C MET A 1 -1.15 -15.96 -17.65
N PRO A 2 0.04 -16.15 -17.06
CA PRO A 2 0.15 -16.73 -15.72
C PRO A 2 -0.56 -15.82 -14.71
N LYS A 3 -1.35 -16.40 -13.81
CA LYS A 3 -2.02 -15.65 -12.73
C LYS A 3 -0.95 -15.08 -11.80
N LYS A 4 -0.79 -13.76 -11.76
CA LYS A 4 0.12 -13.05 -10.85
C LYS A 4 -0.32 -13.40 -9.42
N LEU A 5 0.52 -14.15 -8.70
CA LEU A 5 0.24 -14.55 -7.32
C LEU A 5 0.47 -13.32 -6.43
N LEU A 6 -0.60 -12.58 -6.13
CA LEU A 6 -0.55 -11.44 -5.21
C LEU A 6 -0.51 -11.97 -3.77
N ILE A 7 0.68 -12.36 -3.30
CA ILE A 7 0.87 -12.66 -1.88
C ILE A 7 0.99 -11.33 -1.14
N ARG A 8 -0.08 -10.96 -0.42
CA ARG A 8 -0.03 -9.87 0.55
C ARG A 8 0.59 -10.40 1.84
N ALA A 9 1.92 -10.33 1.95
CA ALA A 9 2.61 -10.63 3.20
C ALA A 9 2.58 -9.39 4.11
N TYR A 10 2.08 -9.54 5.34
CA TYR A 10 2.21 -8.48 6.33
C TYR A 10 3.67 -8.36 6.78
N PRO A 11 4.17 -7.16 7.12
CA PRO A 11 5.52 -6.98 7.65
C PRO A 11 5.84 -7.86 8.89
N SER A 12 4.81 -8.18 9.69
CA SER A 12 4.92 -9.10 10.82
C SER A 12 5.17 -10.55 10.40
N THR A 13 4.65 -10.98 9.24
CA THR A 13 4.97 -12.28 8.65
C THR A 13 6.45 -12.37 8.32
N PHE A 14 7.03 -11.30 7.77
CA PHE A 14 8.44 -11.25 7.44
C PHE A 14 9.33 -11.32 8.69
N SER A 15 8.95 -10.62 9.77
CA SER A 15 9.65 -10.70 11.06
C SER A 15 9.63 -12.12 11.62
N LYS A 16 8.47 -12.80 11.60
CA LYS A 16 8.34 -14.20 12.04
C LYS A 16 9.21 -15.16 11.24
N VAL A 17 9.31 -14.94 9.92
CA VAL A 17 10.16 -15.76 9.05
C VAL A 17 11.62 -15.61 9.43
N ILE A 18 12.09 -14.37 9.66
CA ILE A 18 13.47 -14.09 10.05
C ILE A 18 13.77 -14.68 11.44
N ASP A 19 12.86 -14.53 12.39
CA ASP A 19 12.98 -15.09 13.74
C ASP A 19 13.10 -16.64 13.70
N GLY A 20 12.32 -17.27 12.81
CA GLY A 20 12.27 -18.72 12.63
C GLY A 20 13.41 -19.35 11.80
N LEU A 21 14.36 -18.56 11.31
CA LEU A 21 15.51 -19.09 10.57
C LEU A 21 16.41 -19.95 11.48
N SER A 22 16.86 -21.09 10.96
CA SER A 22 17.89 -21.91 11.62
C SER A 22 19.24 -21.19 11.64
N ASN A 23 20.14 -21.59 12.53
CA ASN A 23 21.48 -21.00 12.62
C ASN A 23 22.26 -21.11 11.30
N ALA A 24 22.13 -22.24 10.59
CA ALA A 24 22.76 -22.44 9.28
C ALA A 24 22.24 -21.44 8.23
N LEU A 25 20.93 -21.14 8.24
CA LEU A 25 20.34 -20.14 7.35
C LEU A 25 20.77 -18.73 7.72
N LYS A 26 20.86 -18.42 9.02
CA LYS A 26 21.35 -17.11 9.50
C LYS A 26 22.81 -16.87 9.08
N GLU A 27 23.67 -17.88 9.19
CA GLU A 27 25.04 -17.80 8.68
C GLU A 27 25.08 -17.59 7.17
N TRP A 28 24.26 -18.32 6.42
CA TRP A 28 24.18 -18.16 4.97
C TRP A 28 23.73 -16.75 4.57
N VAL A 29 22.65 -16.23 5.17
CA VAL A 29 22.12 -14.88 4.94
C VAL A 29 23.18 -13.82 5.23
N SER A 30 23.97 -14.00 6.28
CA SER A 30 25.09 -13.11 6.60
C SER A 30 26.19 -13.18 5.54
N LYS A 31 26.57 -14.38 5.11
CA LYS A 31 27.62 -14.61 4.09
C LYS A 31 27.26 -14.01 2.73
N VAL A 32 25.98 -14.04 2.35
CA VAL A 32 25.51 -13.46 1.06
C VAL A 32 25.31 -11.94 1.11
N GLY A 33 25.66 -11.28 2.21
CA GLY A 33 25.60 -9.82 2.35
C GLY A 33 24.26 -9.27 2.86
N PHE A 34 23.33 -10.15 3.25
CA PHE A 34 22.03 -9.76 3.82
C PHE A 34 22.00 -9.87 5.35
N GLY A 35 23.15 -9.87 6.02
CA GLY A 35 23.24 -10.03 7.48
C GLY A 35 22.46 -8.97 8.28
N SER A 36 22.35 -7.74 7.74
CA SER A 36 21.53 -6.66 8.33
C SER A 36 20.04 -7.01 8.39
N LEU A 37 19.57 -7.96 7.58
CA LEU A 37 18.19 -8.43 7.61
C LEU A 37 17.89 -9.23 8.87
N LEU A 38 18.89 -9.88 9.47
CA LEU A 38 18.71 -10.72 10.65
C LEU A 38 18.36 -9.92 11.91
N SER A 39 18.63 -8.62 11.93
CA SER A 39 18.22 -7.70 13.00
C SER A 39 16.87 -7.04 12.74
N PHE A 40 16.21 -7.34 11.61
CA PHE A 40 14.89 -6.80 11.31
C PHE A 40 13.83 -7.45 12.22
N SER A 41 13.14 -6.62 12.99
CA SER A 41 11.98 -7.03 13.78
C SER A 41 10.93 -5.93 13.77
N LEU A 42 9.73 -6.25 13.29
CA LEU A 42 8.59 -5.34 13.25
C LEU A 42 7.38 -5.96 13.95
N ARG A 43 7.30 -5.72 15.27
CA ARG A 43 6.18 -6.17 16.13
C ARG A 43 4.90 -5.38 15.91
N ALA A 44 5.04 -4.07 15.71
CA ALA A 44 3.98 -3.14 15.38
C ALA A 44 4.56 -2.07 14.47
N ILE A 45 3.70 -1.45 13.65
CA ILE A 45 4.09 -0.26 12.87
C ILE A 45 4.20 0.88 13.87
N PRO A 46 5.39 1.49 14.07
CA PRO A 46 5.53 2.66 14.92
C PRO A 46 4.63 3.79 14.40
N HIS A 47 3.97 4.49 15.31
CA HIS A 47 3.05 5.58 14.98
C HIS A 47 3.73 6.65 14.12
N GLU A 48 5.00 6.90 14.39
CA GLU A 48 5.87 7.83 13.68
C GLU A 48 5.99 7.45 12.20
N ILE A 49 6.03 6.15 11.86
CA ILE A 49 6.08 5.72 10.45
C ILE A 49 4.79 6.09 9.73
N GLY A 50 3.62 5.92 10.38
CA GLY A 50 2.34 6.31 9.81
C GLY A 50 2.24 7.81 9.54
N MET A 51 2.72 8.64 10.48
CA MET A 51 2.76 10.09 10.32
C MET A 51 3.77 10.53 9.24
N ASN A 52 4.95 9.91 9.23
CA ASN A 52 5.99 10.19 8.25
C ASN A 52 5.52 9.91 6.82
N VAL A 53 4.71 8.86 6.61
CA VAL A 53 4.11 8.57 5.29
C VAL A 53 3.29 9.76 4.78
N ILE A 54 2.53 10.43 5.65
CA ILE A 54 1.72 11.59 5.28
C ILE A 54 2.62 12.80 5.01
N TRP A 55 3.62 13.03 5.87
CA TRP A 55 4.51 14.20 5.75
C TRP A 55 5.48 14.13 4.58
N TRP A 56 5.88 12.92 4.18
CA TRP A 56 6.85 12.71 3.11
C TRP A 56 6.22 12.55 1.74
N PHE A 57 4.88 12.50 1.66
CA PHE A 57 4.17 12.42 0.40
C PHE A 57 3.93 13.80 -0.21
N ASP A 58 4.53 14.03 -1.37
CA ASP A 58 4.28 15.17 -2.23
C ASP A 58 3.12 14.86 -3.17
N HIS A 59 1.95 15.42 -2.85
CA HIS A 59 0.72 15.25 -3.62
C HIS A 59 0.73 15.93 -4.99
N LEU A 60 1.61 16.92 -5.22
CA LEU A 60 1.67 17.63 -6.51
C LEU A 60 2.43 16.79 -7.53
N ASN A 61 3.49 16.13 -7.10
CA ASN A 61 4.35 15.32 -7.97
C ASN A 61 4.04 13.82 -7.89
N TYR A 62 3.19 13.40 -6.95
CA TYR A 62 2.91 12.00 -6.61
C TYR A 62 4.18 11.25 -6.24
N GLU A 63 4.99 11.85 -5.36
CA GLU A 63 6.29 11.34 -4.95
C GLU A 63 6.37 11.18 -3.43
N MET A 64 7.12 10.20 -2.97
CA MET A 64 7.43 10.01 -1.57
C MET A 64 8.92 10.23 -1.32
N SER A 65 9.25 11.18 -0.44
CA SER A 65 10.63 11.61 -0.17
C SER A 65 11.20 10.96 1.10
N PHE A 66 12.30 10.24 0.99
CA PHE A 66 12.97 9.55 2.11
C PHE A 66 14.35 10.18 2.39
N GLY A 67 14.35 11.27 3.15
CA GLY A 67 15.55 12.08 3.37
C GLY A 67 15.81 13.04 2.20
N LYS A 68 17.07 13.44 1.99
CA LYS A 68 17.41 14.50 1.03
C LYS A 68 17.35 14.07 -0.44
N ASP A 69 17.83 12.87 -0.75
CA ASP A 69 18.12 12.50 -2.15
C ASP A 69 17.34 11.26 -2.65
N ARG A 70 16.49 10.66 -1.81
CA ARG A 70 15.72 9.49 -2.20
C ARG A 70 14.27 9.87 -2.41
N LYS A 71 13.78 9.67 -3.62
CA LYS A 71 12.38 9.88 -3.99
C LYS A 71 11.85 8.64 -4.67
N ILE A 72 10.63 8.25 -4.31
CA ILE A 72 9.90 7.15 -4.94
C ILE A 72 8.66 7.75 -5.59
N LYS A 73 8.53 7.58 -6.91
CA LYS A 73 7.34 8.04 -7.63
C LYS A 73 6.23 7.00 -7.51
N ILE A 74 5.00 7.47 -7.32
CA ILE A 74 3.81 6.63 -7.22
C ILE A 74 2.99 6.87 -8.49
N GLY A 75 2.98 5.88 -9.38
CA GLY A 75 2.25 5.91 -10.64
C GLY A 75 0.90 5.20 -10.57
N GLU A 76 0.12 5.32 -11.65
CA GLU A 76 -1.15 4.60 -11.81
C GLU A 76 -0.98 3.07 -11.83
N GLU A 77 0.19 2.58 -12.22
CA GLU A 77 0.50 1.15 -12.21
C GLU A 77 0.67 0.66 -10.77
N ASP A 78 1.42 1.38 -9.94
CA ASP A 78 1.58 1.06 -8.51
C ASP A 78 0.21 1.07 -7.80
N VAL A 79 -0.62 2.07 -8.09
CA VAL A 79 -1.98 2.18 -7.52
C VAL A 79 -2.85 1.00 -7.97
N ASN A 80 -2.76 0.58 -9.23
CA ASN A 80 -3.50 -0.59 -9.73
C ASN A 80 -3.01 -1.89 -9.11
N ASP A 81 -1.70 -2.08 -9.03
CA ASP A 81 -1.09 -3.31 -8.51
C ASP A 81 -1.35 -3.47 -7.00
N ILE A 82 -1.37 -2.37 -6.25
CA ILE A 82 -1.52 -2.38 -4.79
C ILE A 82 -2.98 -2.27 -4.35
N LEU A 83 -3.76 -1.36 -4.93
CA LEU A 83 -5.16 -1.10 -4.53
C LEU A 83 -6.18 -1.80 -5.43
N GLY A 84 -5.77 -2.33 -6.58
CA GLY A 84 -6.68 -2.93 -7.56
C GLY A 84 -7.55 -1.91 -8.31
N LEU A 85 -7.26 -0.61 -8.17
CA LEU A 85 -8.07 0.44 -8.79
C LEU A 85 -7.89 0.44 -10.31
N PRO A 86 -8.98 0.50 -11.10
CA PRO A 86 -8.90 0.43 -12.54
C PRO A 86 -8.21 1.66 -13.13
N ARG A 87 -7.28 1.43 -14.07
CA ARG A 87 -6.53 2.48 -14.79
C ARG A 87 -7.34 3.14 -15.92
N GLY A 88 -8.66 3.26 -15.76
CA GLY A 88 -9.58 3.85 -16.74
C GLY A 88 -9.86 3.03 -18.01
N LYS A 89 -9.02 2.04 -18.37
CA LYS A 89 -9.24 1.17 -19.55
C LYS A 89 -10.34 0.12 -19.39
N LYS A 90 -10.86 -0.06 -18.17
CA LYS A 90 -11.99 -0.93 -17.87
C LYS A 90 -13.11 -0.06 -17.29
N GLU A 91 -14.29 -0.13 -17.89
CA GLU A 91 -15.48 0.49 -17.32
C GLU A 91 -15.79 -0.13 -15.95
N VAL A 92 -16.09 0.73 -14.98
CA VAL A 92 -16.54 0.30 -13.66
C VAL A 92 -18.02 -0.04 -13.78
N GLU A 93 -18.34 -1.33 -13.83
CA GLU A 93 -19.72 -1.79 -13.73
C GLU A 93 -20.23 -1.59 -12.29
N TYR A 94 -20.94 -0.48 -12.07
CA TYR A 94 -21.66 -0.28 -10.83
C TYR A 94 -22.82 -1.27 -10.77
N LYS A 95 -22.73 -2.28 -9.89
CA LYS A 95 -23.88 -3.11 -9.52
C LYS A 95 -25.03 -2.19 -9.12
N THR A 96 -26.11 -2.24 -9.88
CA THR A 96 -27.19 -1.26 -9.83
C THR A 96 -28.08 -1.48 -8.60
N GLU A 97 -27.64 -1.06 -7.42
CA GLU A 97 -28.56 -0.79 -6.30
C GLU A 97 -28.94 0.70 -6.19
N LYS A 98 -28.54 1.50 -7.18
CA LYS A 98 -28.74 2.96 -7.23
C LYS A 98 -30.08 3.43 -7.84
N LYS A 99 -31.17 2.64 -7.78
CA LYS A 99 -32.52 3.22 -8.01
C LYS A 99 -33.08 3.97 -6.80
N LYS A 100 -32.53 3.80 -5.58
CA LYS A 100 -33.05 4.46 -4.36
C LYS A 100 -32.31 5.75 -3.96
N MET A 101 -31.01 5.89 -4.29
CA MET A 101 -30.21 7.05 -3.84
C MET A 101 -30.36 8.30 -4.73
N MET A 102 -30.59 8.16 -6.04
CA MET A 102 -30.71 9.32 -6.95
C MET A 102 -32.07 10.03 -6.88
N LYS A 103 -33.11 9.42 -6.27
CA LYS A 103 -34.40 10.10 -6.05
C LYS A 103 -34.38 11.08 -4.87
N LYS A 104 -33.48 10.90 -3.89
CA LYS A 104 -33.42 11.75 -2.69
C LYS A 104 -32.79 13.13 -2.96
N CYS A 105 -31.85 13.22 -3.89
CA CYS A 105 -31.20 14.50 -4.23
C CYS A 105 -32.07 15.43 -5.09
N LYS A 106 -33.15 14.94 -5.73
CA LYS A 106 -34.03 15.77 -6.58
C LYS A 106 -35.19 16.45 -5.83
N ASN A 107 -35.49 16.04 -4.59
CA ASN A 107 -36.65 16.55 -3.85
C ASN A 107 -36.29 17.46 -2.65
N GLY A 108 -35.02 17.82 -2.48
CA GLY A 108 -34.54 18.67 -1.38
C GLY A 108 -34.38 20.15 -1.69
N GLY A 109 -34.71 20.59 -2.92
CA GLY A 109 -34.71 22.00 -3.29
C GLY A 109 -36.03 22.67 -2.94
N LYS A 110 -36.28 22.96 -1.66
CA LYS A 110 -37.20 24.04 -1.27
C LYS A 110 -36.36 25.20 -0.76
N SER A 111 -36.51 26.30 -1.48
CA SER A 111 -36.03 27.66 -1.23
C SER A 111 -36.22 28.08 0.22
N PHE A 112 -35.16 28.59 0.84
CA PHE A 112 -35.27 29.54 1.93
C PHE A 112 -35.47 30.94 1.30
N GLN A 113 -36.67 31.48 1.49
CA GLN A 113 -36.89 32.94 1.55
C GLN A 113 -36.70 33.38 2.99
#